data_AF-A0A526Q313-F1
#
_entry.id   AF-A0A526Q313-F1
#
_cell.length_a   1.000
_cell.length_b   1.000
_cell.length_c   1.000
_cell.angle_alpha   90.00
_cell.angle_beta   90.00
_cell.angle_gamma   90.00
#
_symmetry.space_group_name_H-M   'P 1'
#
loop_
_entity.id
_entity.type
_entity.pdbx_description
1 polymer ?
#
loop_
_entity_poly.entity_id
_entity_poly.type
_entity_poly.pdbx_seq_one_letter_code
_entity_poly.pdbx_strand_id
1 'polypeptide(L)'
;GRLGFLATTGSAAPFIGLFGTVIGIMTSFQAIAASKNTSLSVVAPGIAEALLATAIGLLAAIPAVIAYNKLSSDANKIAVRMEGFSDEFSAILSRQIDEKVAQKA
;
A
#
# COMPACT_ATOMS: atom_id res chain seq x y z
N GLY A 1 -9.89 -8.34 0.47
CA GLY A 1 -9.56 -8.43 -0.97
C GLY A 1 -8.80 -7.21 -1.46
N ARG A 2 -9.50 -6.11 -1.80
CA ARG A 2 -8.93 -4.97 -2.56
C ARG A 2 -7.99 -4.04 -1.77
N LEU A 3 -8.33 -3.72 -0.52
CA LEU A 3 -7.44 -2.94 0.38
C LEU A 3 -6.15 -3.67 0.72
N GLY A 4 -6.25 -4.99 0.96
CA GLY A 4 -5.08 -5.84 1.21
C GLY A 4 -4.10 -5.83 0.05
N PHE A 5 -4.59 -5.88 -1.19
CA PHE A 5 -3.74 -5.77 -2.38
C PHE A 5 -2.96 -4.44 -2.41
N LEU A 6 -3.64 -3.29 -2.20
CA LEU A 6 -2.97 -1.99 -2.17
C LEU A 6 -1.93 -1.89 -1.05
N ALA A 7 -2.24 -2.44 0.14
CA ALA A 7 -1.31 -2.48 1.26
C ALA A 7 -0.06 -3.32 0.92
N THR A 8 -0.25 -4.51 0.35
CA THR A 8 0.84 -5.41 -0.04
C THR A 8 1.66 -4.82 -1.18
N THR A 9 1.04 -4.23 -2.21
CA THR A 9 1.77 -3.57 -3.29
C THR A 9 2.57 -2.38 -2.76
N GLY A 10 1.97 -1.55 -1.91
CA GLY A 10 2.62 -0.41 -1.29
C GLY A 10 3.86 -0.79 -0.47
N SER A 11 3.82 -1.92 0.23
CA SER A 11 4.95 -2.38 1.05
C SER A 11 5.98 -3.21 0.28
N ALA A 12 5.57 -4.04 -0.68
CA ALA A 12 6.46 -4.96 -1.37
C ALA A 12 7.14 -4.35 -2.61
N ALA A 13 6.47 -3.44 -3.34
CA ALA A 13 6.99 -2.91 -4.60
C ALA A 13 8.36 -2.20 -4.49
N PRO A 14 8.69 -1.44 -3.42
CA PRO A 14 10.03 -0.86 -3.27
C PRO A 14 11.11 -1.93 -3.17
N PHE A 15 10.84 -3.02 -2.46
CA PHE A 15 11.80 -4.12 -2.32
C PHE A 15 11.99 -4.90 -3.62
N ILE A 16 10.94 -5.04 -4.43
CA ILE A 16 11.04 -5.62 -5.78
C ILE A 16 11.94 -4.75 -6.67
N GLY A 17 11.78 -3.42 -6.62
CA GLY A 17 12.64 -2.49 -7.36
C GLY A 17 14.10 -2.55 -6.91
N LEU A 18 14.33 -2.54 -5.59
CA LEU A 18 15.66 -2.69 -5.00
C LEU A 18 16.33 -4.01 -5.41
N PHE A 19 15.57 -5.11 -5.40
CA PHE A 19 16.05 -6.40 -5.85
C PHE A 19 16.50 -6.36 -7.31
N GLY A 20 15.72 -5.71 -8.19
CA GLY A 20 16.12 -5.50 -9.58
C GLY A 20 17.43 -4.72 -9.71
N THR A 21 17.64 -3.70 -8.89
CA THR A 21 18.92 -2.96 -8.85
C THR A 21 20.09 -3.84 -8.41
N VAL A 22 19.90 -4.68 -7.39
CA VAL A 22 20.93 -5.62 -6.92
C VAL A 22 21.34 -6.59 -8.03
N ILE A 23 20.36 -7.18 -8.72
CA ILE A 23 20.62 -8.10 -9.84
C ILE A 23 21.34 -7.37 -10.98
N GLY A 24 20.86 -6.20 -11.41
CA GLY A 24 21.46 -5.46 -12.53
C GLY A 24 22.90 -5.01 -12.25
N ILE A 25 23.18 -4.57 -11.02
CA ILE A 25 24.55 -4.24 -10.59
C ILE A 25 25.43 -5.50 -10.59
N MET A 26 24.94 -6.62 -10.07
CA MET A 26 25.67 -7.90 -10.08
C MET A 26 26.02 -8.34 -11.51
N THR A 27 25.06 -8.29 -12.43
CA THR A 27 25.29 -8.64 -13.85
C THR A 27 26.30 -7.70 -14.50
N SER A 28 26.27 -6.40 -14.18
CA SER A 28 27.24 -5.43 -14.67
C SER A 28 28.67 -5.76 -14.21
N PHE A 29 28.85 -6.14 -12.94
CA PHE A 29 30.16 -6.58 -12.42
C PHE A 29 30.64 -7.90 -13.02
N GLN A 30 29.73 -8.85 -13.28
CA GLN A 30 30.06 -10.09 -13.98
C GLN A 30 30.56 -9.83 -15.40
N ALA A 31 29.98 -8.86 -16.11
CA ALA A 31 30.43 -8.45 -17.44
C ALA A 31 31.84 -7.83 -17.42
N ILE A 32 32.17 -7.02 -16.40
CA ILE A 32 33.55 -6.51 -16.20
C ILE A 32 34.52 -7.69 -16.03
N ALA A 33 34.18 -8.64 -15.16
CA ALA A 33 35.04 -9.78 -14.86
C ALA A 33 35.29 -10.66 -16.10
N ALA A 34 34.26 -10.89 -16.91
CA ALA A 34 34.36 -11.69 -18.14
C ALA A 34 35.12 -10.98 -19.26
N SER A 35 34.87 -9.69 -19.47
CA SER A 35 35.51 -8.91 -20.53
C SER A 35 36.94 -8.47 -20.19
N LYS A 36 37.34 -8.53 -18.91
CA LYS A 36 38.57 -7.94 -18.37
C LYS A 36 38.71 -6.45 -18.70
N ASN A 37 37.59 -5.78 -19.00
CA ASN A 37 37.54 -4.38 -19.39
C ASN A 37 36.78 -3.59 -18.33
N THR A 38 37.48 -2.69 -17.66
CA THR A 38 36.93 -1.82 -16.60
C THR A 38 36.36 -0.51 -17.14
N SER A 39 36.27 -0.35 -18.46
CA SER A 39 35.72 0.86 -19.07
C SER A 39 34.27 1.07 -18.64
N LEU A 40 34.01 2.26 -18.08
CA LEU A 40 32.68 2.66 -17.61
C LEU A 40 31.62 2.55 -18.70
N SER A 41 31.99 2.77 -19.96
CA SER A 41 31.10 2.68 -21.11
C SER A 41 30.49 1.30 -21.30
N VAL A 42 31.18 0.23 -20.86
CA VAL A 42 30.70 -1.15 -21.00
C VAL A 42 29.62 -1.48 -19.97
N VAL A 43 29.65 -0.83 -18.80
CA VAL A 43 28.71 -1.10 -17.69
C VAL A 43 27.64 -0.04 -17.48
N ALA A 44 27.83 1.15 -18.04
CA ALA A 44 26.88 2.26 -17.91
C ALA A 44 25.43 1.87 -18.28
N PRO A 45 25.17 1.08 -19.35
CA PRO A 45 23.81 0.65 -19.68
C PRO A 45 23.19 -0.23 -18.58
N GLY A 46 23.92 -1.24 -18.08
CA GLY A 46 23.41 -2.17 -17.07
C GLY A 46 23.13 -1.51 -15.72
N ILE A 47 23.95 -0.51 -15.35
CA ILE A 47 23.70 0.28 -14.13
C ILE A 47 22.48 1.19 -14.31
N ALA A 48 22.27 1.78 -15.49
CA ALA A 48 21.09 2.59 -15.77
C ALA A 48 19.80 1.76 -15.67
N GLU A 49 19.78 0.55 -16.22
CA GLU A 49 18.65 -0.38 -16.09
C GLU A 49 18.41 -0.80 -14.64
N ALA A 50 19.48 -1.03 -13.88
CA ALA A 50 19.41 -1.33 -12.46
C ALA A 50 18.71 -0.20 -11.69
N LEU A 51 19.05 1.07 -11.97
CA LEU A 51 18.43 2.23 -11.32
C LEU A 51 16.95 2.40 -11.75
N LEU A 52 16.64 2.10 -13.00
CA LEU A 52 15.27 2.13 -13.51
C LEU A 52 14.36 1.15 -12.75
N ALA A 53 14.86 -0.04 -12.39
CA ALA A 53 14.09 -1.01 -11.61
C ALA A 53 13.60 -0.44 -10.26
N THR A 54 14.46 0.28 -9.54
CA THR A 54 14.07 0.96 -8.29
C THR A 54 13.03 2.07 -8.56
N ALA A 55 13.22 2.85 -9.61
CA ALA A 55 12.27 3.91 -9.96
C ALA A 55 10.87 3.35 -10.24
N ILE A 56 10.77 2.23 -10.97
CA ILE A 56 9.49 1.55 -11.24
C ILE A 56 8.87 1.00 -9.96
N GLY A 57 9.68 0.40 -9.07
CA GLY A 57 9.20 -0.07 -7.77
C GLY A 57 8.57 1.03 -6.92
N LEU A 58 9.20 2.21 -6.88
CA LEU A 58 8.67 3.39 -6.19
C LEU A 58 7.42 3.95 -6.89
N LEU A 59 7.42 3.99 -8.23
CA LEU A 59 6.29 4.43 -9.03
C LEU A 59 5.04 3.55 -8.80
N ALA A 60 5.21 2.25 -8.53
CA ALA A 60 4.12 1.37 -8.15
C ALA A 60 3.71 1.53 -6.67
N ALA A 61 4.68 1.73 -5.76
CA ALA A 61 4.44 1.80 -4.32
C ALA A 61 3.68 3.07 -3.90
N ILE A 62 4.08 4.23 -4.40
CA ILE A 62 3.57 5.53 -3.95
C ILE A 62 2.05 5.66 -4.21
N PRO A 63 1.54 5.41 -5.43
CA PRO A 63 0.09 5.48 -5.68
C PRO A 63 -0.69 4.43 -4.89
N ALA A 64 -0.12 3.23 -4.69
CA ALA A 64 -0.77 2.17 -3.92
C ALA A 64 -1.00 2.57 -2.46
N VAL A 65 0.01 3.16 -1.80
CA VAL A 65 -0.10 3.65 -0.42
C VAL A 65 -1.09 4.81 -0.31
N ILE A 66 -1.08 5.76 -1.25
CA ILE A 66 -2.03 6.88 -1.27
C ILE A 66 -3.47 6.35 -1.39
N ALA A 67 -3.71 5.44 -2.33
CA ALA A 67 -5.03 4.84 -2.54
C ALA A 67 -5.49 4.04 -1.32
N TYR A 68 -4.59 3.25 -0.71
CA TYR A 68 -4.89 2.50 0.51
C TYR A 68 -5.33 3.43 1.64
N ASN A 69 -4.56 4.48 1.92
CA ASN A 69 -4.85 5.42 3.00
C ASN A 69 -6.18 6.14 2.78
N LYS A 70 -6.45 6.61 1.55
CA LYS A 70 -7.72 7.27 1.22
C LYS A 70 -8.92 6.35 1.43
N LEU A 71 -8.89 5.16 0.82
CA LEU A 71 -10.00 4.22 0.88
C LEU A 71 -10.22 3.67 2.29
N SER A 72 -9.14 3.44 3.04
CA SER A 72 -9.21 3.02 4.44
C SER A 72 -9.84 4.11 5.31
N SER A 73 -9.43 5.37 5.14
CA SER A 73 -10.02 6.51 5.85
C SER A 73 -11.51 6.67 5.54
N ASP A 74 -11.90 6.57 4.27
CA ASP A 74 -13.29 6.72 3.86
C ASP A 74 -14.17 5.57 4.37
N ALA A 75 -13.67 4.33 4.36
CA ALA A 75 -14.35 3.19 4.96
C ALA A 75 -14.54 3.39 6.47
N ASN A 76 -13.52 3.88 7.18
CA ASN A 76 -13.61 4.16 8.61
C ASN A 76 -14.64 5.25 8.93
N LYS A 77 -14.72 6.32 8.13
CA LYS A 77 -15.74 7.37 8.31
C LYS A 77 -17.16 6.82 8.18
N ILE A 78 -17.39 5.90 7.23
CA ILE A 78 -18.69 5.25 7.04
C ILE A 78 -19.00 4.35 8.24
N ALA A 79 -18.02 3.57 8.71
CA ALA A 79 -18.18 2.72 9.88
C ALA A 79 -18.58 3.52 11.13
N VAL A 80 -17.86 4.61 11.42
CA VAL A 80 -18.15 5.49 12.57
C VAL A 80 -19.54 6.13 12.47
N ARG A 81 -19.97 6.54 11.27
CA ARG A 81 -21.34 7.06 11.08
C ARG A 81 -22.41 6.01 11.35
N MET A 82 -22.15 4.76 10.95
CA MET A 82 -23.09 3.67 11.15
C MET A 82 -23.16 3.22 12.61
N GLU A 83 -22.04 3.27 13.33
CA GLU A 83 -21.98 3.07 14.77
C GLU A 83 -22.80 4.15 15.50
N GLY A 84 -22.58 5.43 15.19
CA GLY A 84 -23.37 6.52 15.77
C GLY A 84 -24.88 6.42 15.48
N PHE A 85 -25.27 5.99 14.27
CA PHE A 85 -26.67 5.72 13.96
C PHE A 85 -27.23 4.56 14.80
N SER A 86 -26.46 3.50 15.01
CA SER A 86 -26.87 2.33 15.80
C SER A 86 -27.08 2.70 17.27
N ASP A 87 -26.22 3.56 17.81
CA ASP A 87 -26.34 4.07 19.18
C ASP A 87 -27.59 4.93 19.35
N GLU A 88 -27.82 5.88 18.44
CA GLU A 88 -29.00 6.73 18.47
C GLU A 88 -30.31 5.92 18.31
N PHE A 89 -30.31 4.97 17.39
CA PHE A 89 -31.45 4.06 17.19
C PHE A 89 -31.74 3.23 18.46
N SER A 90 -30.69 2.70 19.09
CA SER A 90 -30.82 1.93 20.34
C SER A 90 -31.35 2.80 21.48
N ALA A 91 -30.88 4.04 21.60
CA ALA A 91 -31.37 4.99 22.60
C ALA A 91 -32.85 5.34 22.41
N ILE A 92 -33.30 5.56 21.17
CA ILE A 92 -34.70 5.83 20.84
C ILE A 92 -35.58 4.62 21.19
N LEU A 93 -35.17 3.42 20.79
CA LEU A 93 -35.88 2.18 21.10
C LEU A 93 -35.99 1.95 22.61
N SER A 94 -34.91 2.14 23.35
CA SER A 94 -34.90 1.98 24.80
C SER A 94 -35.89 2.94 25.45
N ARG A 95 -35.89 4.22 25.05
CA ARG A 95 -36.85 5.20 25.58
C ARG A 95 -38.30 4.84 25.27
N GLN A 96 -38.61 4.37 24.05
CA GLN A 96 -39.97 3.95 23.69
C GLN A 96 -40.44 2.72 24.48
N ILE A 97 -39.52 1.80 24.80
CA ILE A 97 -39.82 0.64 25.65
C ILE A 97 -40.14 1.11 27.06
N ASP A 98 -39.31 1.98 27.64
CA ASP A 98 -39.51 2.53 28.99
C ASP A 98 -40.84 3.27 29.11
N GLU A 99 -41.18 4.13 28.13
CA GLU A 99 -42.47 4.83 28.07
C GLU A 99 -43.66 3.87 28.03
N LYS A 100 -43.59 2.81 27.21
CA LYS A 100 -44.66 1.79 27.13
C LYS A 100 -44.80 0.95 28.40
N VAL A 101 -43.70 0.68 29.10
CA VAL A 101 -43.71 -0.02 30.38
C VAL A 101 -44.36 0.84 31.45
N ALA A 102 -43.97 2.12 31.53
CA ALA A 102 -44.56 3.07 32.48
C ALA A 102 -46.06 3.28 32.27
N GLN A 103 -46.55 3.26 31.02
CA GLN A 103 -47.99 3.39 30.73
C GLN A 103 -48.81 2.14 31.12
N LYS A 104 -48.18 0.99 31.31
CA LYS A 104 -48.83 -0.28 31.68
C LYS A 104 -48.77 -0.59 33.18
N ALA A 105 -47.97 0.14 33.95
CA ALA A 105 -47.87 0.03 35.41
C ALA A 105 -48.91 0.94 36.09
#